data_AF-A0A2E2MQ80-F1
#
_entry.id   AF-A0A2E2MQ80-F1
#
_cell.length_a   1.000
_cell.length_b   1.000
_cell.length_c   1.000
_cell.angle_alpha   90.00
_cell.angle_beta   90.00
_cell.angle_gamma   90.00
#
_symmetry.space_group_name_H-M   'P 1'
#
loop_
_entity.id
_entity.type
_entity.pdbx_description
1 polymer ?
#
loop_
_entity_poly.entity_id
_entity_poly.type
_entity_poly.pdbx_seq_one_letter_code
_entity_poly.pdbx_strand_id
1 'polypeptide(L)'
;MRDFGALGEATISTSEPTYRFFQREVALADLRNPLFAEALAVWNALRGGAIAPPWRVADMLRYPPAVIPFISVADLTADGDFRYRYWGTGHVDVKGYDYTGRSPRDHEPAEYGRMIDNEYRAVAETAKPLAFIHDVRPGLAQTSKFQETMRLPLANDGQTVSGVISFADWRSKVDGAGEMINAFSDTTADLGAY
;
A
#
# COMPACT_ATOMS: atom_id res chain seq x y z
N MET A 1 48.86 24.49 38.48
CA MET A 1 47.44 24.34 38.83
C MET A 1 46.68 24.47 37.51
N ARG A 2 46.35 23.34 36.87
CA ARG A 2 45.77 23.30 35.52
C ARG A 2 44.26 23.02 35.62
N ASP A 3 43.50 23.79 34.85
CA ASP A 3 42.05 23.71 34.64
C ASP A 3 41.59 22.31 34.25
N PHE A 4 40.48 21.86 34.85
CA PHE A 4 39.66 20.77 34.34
C PHE A 4 38.47 21.37 33.60
N GLY A 5 38.57 21.39 32.27
CA GLY A 5 37.50 21.75 31.36
C GLY A 5 36.37 20.73 31.37
N ALA A 6 35.15 21.26 31.20
CA ALA A 6 33.89 20.56 31.12
C ALA A 6 33.88 19.44 30.08
N LEU A 7 33.39 18.26 30.46
CA LEU A 7 32.91 17.24 29.54
C LEU A 7 31.42 17.47 29.33
N GLY A 8 31.06 18.01 28.17
CA GLY A 8 29.68 18.08 27.71
C GLY A 8 29.16 16.67 27.42
N GLU A 9 28.01 16.33 27.99
CA GLU A 9 27.27 15.13 27.64
C GLU A 9 26.83 15.23 26.17
N ALA A 10 27.34 14.31 25.34
CA ALA A 10 26.87 14.15 23.98
C ALA A 10 25.46 13.53 24.02
N THR A 11 24.44 14.35 23.88
CA THR A 11 23.08 13.90 23.61
C THR A 11 23.09 13.13 22.30
N ILE A 12 22.94 11.80 22.37
CA ILE A 12 22.65 10.97 21.21
C ILE A 12 21.26 11.40 20.73
N SER A 13 21.23 12.26 19.71
CA SER A 13 20.01 12.54 18.97
C SER A 13 19.61 11.25 18.27
N THR A 14 18.62 10.55 18.82
CA THR A 14 17.91 9.49 18.11
C THR A 14 17.14 10.16 16.97
N SER A 15 17.82 10.39 15.84
CA SER A 15 17.19 10.88 14.63
C SER A 15 16.04 9.94 14.28
N GLU A 16 14.84 10.49 14.06
CA GLU A 16 13.72 9.70 13.56
C GLU A 16 14.16 8.89 12.33
N PRO A 17 13.68 7.64 12.18
CA PRO A 17 14.01 6.86 11.00
C PRO A 17 13.61 7.65 9.76
N THR A 18 14.60 8.05 8.95
CA THR A 18 14.36 8.72 7.68
C THR A 18 13.75 7.70 6.73
N TYR A 19 12.43 7.71 6.59
CA TYR A 19 11.76 6.92 5.58
C TYR A 19 12.03 7.51 4.21
N ARG A 20 12.31 6.64 3.23
CA ARG A 20 12.25 6.99 1.82
C ARG A 20 11.07 6.26 1.19
N PHE A 21 10.16 7.04 0.63
CA PHE A 21 9.00 6.56 -0.11
C PHE A 21 9.24 6.78 -1.59
N PHE A 22 9.17 5.71 -2.36
CA PHE A 22 9.08 5.81 -3.81
C PHE A 22 7.73 5.28 -4.25
N GLN A 23 7.04 6.08 -5.04
CA GLN A 23 5.81 5.72 -5.70
C GLN A 23 5.95 6.00 -7.18
N ARG A 24 5.44 5.08 -7.98
CA ARG A 24 5.29 5.28 -9.42
C ARG A 24 3.99 4.65 -9.89
N GLU A 25 3.33 5.34 -10.80
CA GLU A 25 2.31 4.73 -11.63
C GLU A 25 2.97 3.76 -12.61
N VAL A 26 2.32 2.63 -12.86
CA VAL A 26 2.76 1.61 -13.83
C VAL A 26 1.58 1.20 -14.70
N ALA A 27 1.83 0.54 -15.83
CA ALA A 27 0.74 -0.04 -16.59
C ALA A 27 0.12 -1.20 -15.79
N LEU A 28 -1.20 -1.42 -15.91
CA LEU A 28 -1.88 -2.56 -15.28
C LEU A 28 -1.25 -3.90 -15.70
N ALA A 29 -0.73 -3.99 -16.92
CA ALA A 29 -0.07 -5.17 -17.46
C ALA A 29 1.31 -5.45 -16.83
N ASP A 30 1.90 -4.47 -16.15
CA ASP A 30 3.20 -4.62 -15.47
C ASP A 30 3.06 -5.15 -14.04
N LEU A 31 1.82 -5.32 -13.55
CA LEU A 31 1.54 -5.91 -12.25
C LEU A 31 1.81 -7.42 -12.29
N ARG A 32 2.67 -7.90 -11.38
CA ARG A 32 3.26 -9.25 -11.49
C ARG A 32 2.36 -10.35 -10.98
N ASN A 33 1.55 -10.07 -9.97
CA ASN A 33 0.64 -11.07 -9.43
C ASN A 33 -0.55 -11.30 -10.37
N PRO A 34 -0.79 -12.52 -10.88
CA PRO A 34 -1.91 -12.79 -11.78
C PRO A 34 -3.28 -12.46 -11.18
N LEU A 35 -3.39 -12.42 -9.85
CA LEU A 35 -4.60 -12.01 -9.15
C LEU A 35 -5.05 -10.57 -9.49
N PHE A 36 -4.16 -9.70 -9.96
CA PHE A 36 -4.54 -8.38 -10.45
C PHE A 36 -5.40 -8.48 -11.71
N ALA A 37 -5.01 -9.33 -12.66
CA ALA A 37 -5.78 -9.55 -13.88
C ALA A 37 -7.15 -10.20 -13.57
N GLU A 38 -7.19 -11.15 -12.63
CA GLU A 38 -8.44 -11.78 -12.20
C GLU A 38 -9.37 -10.78 -11.51
N ALA A 39 -8.86 -9.94 -10.60
CA ALA A 39 -9.65 -8.90 -9.94
C ALA A 39 -10.17 -7.86 -10.95
N LEU A 40 -9.35 -7.45 -11.91
CA LEU A 40 -9.75 -6.53 -12.97
C LEU A 40 -10.84 -7.14 -13.88
N ALA A 41 -10.76 -8.44 -14.17
CA ALA A 41 -11.78 -9.13 -14.95
C ALA A 41 -13.14 -9.15 -14.22
N VAL A 42 -13.15 -9.41 -12.92
CA VAL A 42 -14.38 -9.34 -12.09
C VAL A 42 -14.96 -7.94 -12.10
N TRP A 43 -14.13 -6.91 -11.90
CA TRP A 43 -14.56 -5.51 -11.95
C TRP A 43 -15.16 -5.12 -13.31
N ASN A 44 -14.52 -5.53 -14.41
CA ASN A 44 -15.03 -5.28 -15.77
C ASN A 44 -16.36 -6.00 -16.03
N ALA A 45 -16.51 -7.24 -15.55
CA ALA A 45 -17.77 -7.96 -15.67
C ALA A 45 -18.90 -7.27 -14.89
N LEU A 46 -18.59 -6.74 -13.69
CA LEU A 46 -19.55 -6.04 -12.85
C LEU A 46 -20.00 -4.69 -13.43
N ARG A 47 -19.10 -3.93 -14.06
CA ARG A 47 -19.46 -2.61 -14.61
C ARG A 47 -20.32 -2.71 -15.86
N GLY A 48 -20.14 -3.78 -16.65
CA GLY A 48 -20.77 -3.90 -17.97
C GLY A 48 -20.48 -2.67 -18.85
N GLY A 49 -21.54 -1.94 -19.21
CA GLY A 49 -21.44 -0.70 -20.00
C GLY A 49 -21.22 0.59 -19.20
N ALA A 50 -21.34 0.55 -17.86
CA ALA A 50 -21.16 1.72 -17.00
C ALA A 50 -19.68 2.13 -16.88
N ILE A 51 -19.40 3.36 -16.42
CA ILE A 51 -18.01 3.80 -16.23
C ILE A 51 -17.27 2.96 -15.18
N ALA A 52 -18.01 2.43 -14.21
CA ALA A 52 -17.54 1.62 -13.10
C ALA A 52 -18.73 0.85 -12.48
N PRO A 53 -18.51 -0.24 -11.74
CA PRO A 53 -19.58 -0.97 -11.07
C PRO A 53 -20.03 -0.22 -9.81
N PRO A 54 -21.28 -0.42 -9.37
CA PRO A 54 -21.71 0.04 -8.06
C PRO A 54 -21.00 -0.78 -6.97
N TRP A 55 -20.83 -0.19 -5.78
CA TRP A 55 -20.41 -0.98 -4.62
C TRP A 55 -21.58 -1.81 -4.09
N ARG A 56 -21.40 -3.13 -3.98
CA ARG A 56 -22.31 -4.03 -3.27
C ARG A 56 -21.52 -5.10 -2.53
N VAL A 57 -21.80 -5.27 -1.24
CA VAL A 57 -21.11 -6.28 -0.43
C VAL A 57 -21.27 -7.70 -1.00
N ALA A 58 -22.41 -8.01 -1.61
CA ALA A 58 -22.66 -9.31 -2.24
C ALA A 58 -21.72 -9.60 -3.42
N ASP A 59 -21.21 -8.58 -4.10
CA ASP A 59 -20.29 -8.75 -5.23
C ASP A 59 -18.85 -9.07 -4.78
N MET A 60 -18.53 -8.91 -3.49
CA MET A 60 -17.22 -9.32 -2.94
C MET A 60 -16.94 -10.80 -3.16
N LEU A 61 -17.98 -11.65 -3.10
CA LEU A 61 -17.86 -13.10 -3.28
C LEU A 61 -17.56 -13.50 -4.73
N ARG A 62 -17.60 -12.56 -5.69
CA ARG A 62 -17.20 -12.80 -7.08
C ARG A 62 -15.70 -12.65 -7.29
N TYR A 63 -15.00 -11.95 -6.40
CA TYR A 63 -13.54 -11.85 -6.46
C TYR A 63 -12.90 -13.17 -6.02
N PRO A 64 -11.70 -13.51 -6.52
CA PRO A 64 -10.97 -14.67 -6.04
C PRO A 64 -10.81 -14.61 -4.51
N PRO A 65 -11.02 -15.72 -3.78
CA PRO A 65 -10.89 -15.73 -2.32
C PRO A 65 -9.53 -15.21 -1.81
N ALA A 66 -8.46 -15.39 -2.59
CA ALA A 66 -7.12 -14.90 -2.28
C ALA A 66 -6.93 -13.38 -2.45
N VAL A 67 -7.87 -12.70 -3.10
CA VAL A 67 -7.87 -11.24 -3.30
C VAL A 67 -8.61 -10.55 -2.16
N ILE A 68 -9.72 -11.11 -1.68
CA ILE A 68 -10.62 -10.50 -0.69
C ILE A 68 -9.90 -9.98 0.57
N PRO A 69 -8.99 -10.73 1.23
CA PRO A 69 -8.29 -10.25 2.41
C PRO A 69 -7.43 -9.00 2.17
N PHE A 70 -7.11 -8.70 0.91
CA PHE A 70 -6.28 -7.58 0.49
C PHE A 70 -7.05 -6.57 -0.36
N ILE A 71 -8.38 -6.58 -0.26
CA ILE A 71 -9.23 -5.53 -0.80
C ILE A 71 -9.39 -4.42 0.24
N SER A 72 -9.36 -3.17 -0.22
CA SER A 72 -9.91 -2.03 0.52
C SER A 72 -10.94 -1.31 -0.34
N VAL A 73 -11.95 -0.71 0.29
CA VAL A 73 -12.99 0.07 -0.39
C VAL A 73 -13.07 1.41 0.29
N ALA A 74 -12.90 2.48 -0.46
CA ALA A 74 -13.03 3.84 0.01
C ALA A 74 -14.22 4.51 -0.68
N ASP A 75 -15.12 5.09 0.11
CA ASP A 75 -16.18 5.96 -0.39
C ASP A 75 -15.62 7.36 -0.64
N LEU A 76 -16.04 7.98 -1.75
CA LEU A 76 -15.86 9.40 -1.96
C LEU A 76 -17.04 10.14 -1.31
N THR A 77 -16.75 11.00 -0.32
CA THR A 77 -17.77 11.75 0.41
C THR A 77 -18.23 12.98 -0.39
N ALA A 78 -19.35 13.58 0.03
CA ALA A 78 -19.85 14.82 -0.57
C ALA A 78 -18.86 15.99 -0.46
N ASP A 79 -17.99 15.97 0.56
CA ASP A 79 -16.94 16.97 0.76
C ASP A 79 -15.69 16.72 -0.11
N GLY A 80 -15.70 15.65 -0.92
CA GLY A 80 -14.59 15.27 -1.79
C GLY A 80 -13.45 14.54 -1.09
N ASP A 81 -13.69 14.02 0.12
CA ASP A 81 -12.73 13.23 0.89
C ASP A 81 -12.98 11.73 0.75
N PHE A 82 -11.98 10.91 1.08
CA PHE A 82 -12.12 9.45 1.09
C PHE A 82 -12.24 8.89 2.51
N ARG A 83 -13.14 7.92 2.67
CA ARG A 83 -13.29 7.13 3.90
C ARG A 83 -13.38 5.65 3.60
N TYR A 84 -12.58 4.84 4.29
CA TYR A 84 -12.61 3.40 4.12
C TYR A 84 -13.93 2.81 4.63
N ARG A 85 -14.72 2.24 3.72
CA ARG A 85 -15.92 1.47 4.02
C ARG A 85 -15.58 0.03 4.40
N TYR A 86 -14.57 -0.54 3.78
CA TYR A 86 -14.12 -1.91 4.00
C TYR A 86 -12.61 -1.99 3.98
N TRP A 87 -12.07 -2.83 4.88
CA TRP A 87 -10.66 -3.14 5.00
C TRP A 87 -10.49 -4.64 5.14
N GLY A 88 -9.83 -5.27 4.18
CA GLY A 88 -9.58 -6.70 4.19
C GLY A 88 -8.65 -7.13 5.34
N THR A 89 -8.88 -8.32 5.88
CA THR A 89 -8.14 -8.85 7.04
C THR A 89 -6.65 -9.07 6.77
N GLY A 90 -6.28 -9.42 5.54
CA GLY A 90 -4.87 -9.56 5.14
C GLY A 90 -4.11 -8.24 5.20
N HIS A 91 -4.78 -7.09 5.07
CA HIS A 91 -4.15 -5.81 5.37
C HIS A 91 -3.85 -5.63 6.85
N VAL A 92 -4.72 -6.12 7.74
CA VAL A 92 -4.49 -6.08 9.20
C VAL A 92 -3.24 -6.90 9.54
N ASP A 93 -3.08 -8.08 8.93
CA ASP A 93 -1.89 -8.92 9.14
C ASP A 93 -0.59 -8.21 8.75
N VAL A 94 -0.61 -7.39 7.68
CA VAL A 94 0.58 -6.68 7.18
C VAL A 94 0.83 -5.33 7.86
N LYS A 95 -0.24 -4.61 8.20
CA LYS A 95 -0.20 -3.23 8.73
C LYS A 95 -0.37 -3.18 10.25
N GLY A 96 -0.83 -4.25 10.88
CA GLY A 96 -1.14 -4.32 12.31
C GLY A 96 -2.38 -3.52 12.73
N TYR A 97 -3.16 -2.98 11.78
CA TYR A 97 -4.25 -2.06 12.07
C TYR A 97 -5.38 -2.16 11.03
N ASP A 98 -6.63 -2.07 11.51
CA ASP A 98 -7.84 -1.99 10.68
C ASP A 98 -8.20 -0.52 10.42
N TYR A 99 -8.15 -0.11 9.16
CA TYR A 99 -8.42 1.27 8.75
C TYR A 99 -9.89 1.56 8.43
N THR A 100 -10.83 0.64 8.70
CA THR A 100 -12.26 0.87 8.51
C THR A 100 -12.72 2.16 9.22
N GLY A 101 -13.46 3.01 8.50
CA GLY A 101 -13.93 4.33 8.94
C GLY A 101 -12.89 5.46 8.87
N ARG A 102 -11.61 5.15 8.63
CA ARG A 102 -10.53 6.14 8.57
C ARG A 102 -10.34 6.73 7.17
N SER A 103 -9.60 7.83 7.12
CA SER A 103 -9.13 8.43 5.87
C SER A 103 -7.86 7.75 5.38
N PRO A 104 -7.60 7.67 4.07
CA PRO A 104 -6.27 7.40 3.53
C PRO A 104 -5.17 8.27 4.16
N ARG A 105 -5.50 9.51 4.51
CA ARG A 105 -4.57 10.47 5.14
C ARG A 105 -4.16 10.09 6.56
N ASP A 106 -4.87 9.16 7.20
CA ASP A 106 -4.57 8.66 8.54
C ASP A 106 -3.50 7.54 8.53
N HIS A 107 -2.98 7.16 7.35
CA HIS A 107 -1.83 6.26 7.28
C HIS A 107 -0.56 6.94 7.77
N GLU A 108 0.21 6.20 8.57
CA GLU A 108 1.53 6.63 9.01
C GLU A 108 2.63 6.00 8.13
N PRO A 109 3.70 6.77 7.84
CA PRO A 109 3.83 8.19 8.17
C PRO A 109 2.92 9.07 7.30
N ALA A 110 2.57 10.27 7.80
CA ALA A 110 1.66 11.19 7.13
C ALA A 110 1.94 11.47 5.63
N GLU A 111 3.21 11.41 5.19
CA GLU A 111 3.57 11.52 3.77
C GLU A 111 3.02 10.35 2.93
N TYR A 112 3.12 9.13 3.44
CA TYR A 112 2.53 7.95 2.82
C TYR A 112 0.99 8.05 2.77
N GLY A 113 0.36 8.57 3.83
CA GLY A 113 -1.08 8.84 3.81
C GLY A 113 -1.50 9.86 2.74
N ARG A 114 -0.73 10.94 2.56
CA ARG A 114 -0.98 11.92 1.48
C ARG A 114 -0.80 11.31 0.10
N MET A 115 0.22 10.47 -0.09
CA MET A 115 0.47 9.75 -1.34
C MET A 115 -0.71 8.84 -1.70
N ILE A 116 -1.19 8.03 -0.74
CA ILE A 116 -2.36 7.16 -0.94
C ILE A 116 -3.61 8.00 -1.28
N ASP A 117 -3.85 9.12 -0.58
CA ASP A 117 -4.99 10.02 -0.88
C ASP A 117 -4.93 10.56 -2.31
N ASN A 118 -3.75 10.97 -2.77
CA ASN A 118 -3.55 11.46 -4.15
C ASN A 118 -3.87 10.39 -5.20
N GLU A 119 -3.52 9.13 -4.95
CA GLU A 119 -3.87 8.03 -5.86
C GLU A 119 -5.38 7.79 -5.94
N TYR A 120 -6.08 7.86 -4.81
CA TYR A 120 -7.54 7.79 -4.78
C TYR A 120 -8.18 8.94 -5.57
N ARG A 121 -7.66 10.16 -5.41
CA ARG A 121 -8.11 11.34 -6.18
C ARG A 121 -7.85 11.16 -7.67
N ALA A 122 -6.67 10.69 -8.06
CA ALA A 122 -6.35 10.45 -9.47
C ALA A 122 -7.31 9.45 -10.13
N VAL A 123 -7.70 8.37 -9.44
CA VAL A 123 -8.72 7.43 -9.94
C VAL A 123 -10.08 8.10 -10.08
N ALA A 124 -10.50 8.91 -9.10
CA ALA A 124 -11.79 9.59 -9.16
C ALA A 124 -11.86 10.66 -10.25
N GLU A 125 -10.77 11.42 -10.45
CA GLU A 125 -10.67 12.45 -11.49
C GLU A 125 -10.62 11.86 -12.90
N THR A 126 -9.89 10.76 -13.08
CA THR A 126 -9.74 10.13 -14.40
C THR A 126 -10.86 9.16 -14.75
N ALA A 127 -11.61 8.68 -13.74
CA ALA A 127 -12.58 7.59 -13.82
C ALA A 127 -12.02 6.33 -14.50
N LYS A 128 -10.73 6.02 -14.27
CA LYS A 128 -10.02 4.89 -14.88
C LYS A 128 -9.32 4.01 -13.83
N PRO A 129 -9.19 2.70 -14.10
CA PRO A 129 -8.26 1.84 -13.39
C PRO A 129 -6.82 2.39 -13.44
N LEU A 130 -6.17 2.51 -12.27
CA LEU A 130 -4.76 2.90 -12.16
C LEU A 130 -3.99 1.89 -11.32
N ALA A 131 -2.69 1.76 -11.58
CA ALA A 131 -1.80 0.84 -10.89
C ALA A 131 -0.56 1.56 -10.38
N PHE A 132 -0.11 1.19 -9.19
CA PHE A 132 0.98 1.84 -8.48
C PHE A 132 1.91 0.80 -7.87
N ILE A 133 3.19 1.14 -7.83
CA ILE A 133 4.20 0.44 -7.04
C ILE A 133 4.64 1.36 -5.91
N HIS A 134 4.56 0.86 -4.68
CA HIS A 134 5.15 1.51 -3.50
C HIS A 134 6.39 0.74 -3.06
N ASP A 135 7.49 1.47 -2.93
CA ASP A 135 8.71 1.00 -2.28
C ASP A 135 8.94 1.85 -1.03
N VAL A 136 8.62 1.24 0.11
CA VAL A 136 8.77 1.83 1.44
C VAL A 136 10.09 1.35 2.00
N ARG A 137 11.08 2.23 2.03
CA ARG A 137 12.40 1.94 2.61
C ARG A 137 12.50 2.63 3.97
N PRO A 138 12.19 1.92 5.07
CA PRO A 138 12.57 2.40 6.39
C PRO A 138 14.11 2.47 6.46
N GLY A 139 14.67 3.34 7.32
CA GLY A 139 16.12 3.55 7.44
C GLY A 139 16.94 2.27 7.72
N LEU A 140 18.26 2.43 7.87
CA LEU A 140 19.33 1.39 7.85
C LEU A 140 19.10 0.05 8.59
N ALA A 141 18.06 -0.11 9.41
CA ALA A 141 17.82 -1.29 10.24
C ALA A 141 16.50 -2.06 9.93
N GLN A 142 15.73 -1.69 8.90
CA GLN A 142 14.43 -2.33 8.62
C GLN A 142 14.30 -2.79 7.16
N THR A 143 13.61 -3.92 6.95
CA THR A 143 13.36 -4.48 5.61
C THR A 143 12.47 -3.55 4.79
N SER A 144 12.89 -3.25 3.55
CA SER A 144 12.06 -2.51 2.60
C SER A 144 10.77 -3.27 2.31
N LYS A 145 9.63 -2.57 2.37
CA LYS A 145 8.33 -3.13 2.02
C LYS A 145 7.98 -2.72 0.60
N PHE A 146 7.80 -3.72 -0.25
CA PHE A 146 7.33 -3.54 -1.62
C PHE A 146 5.83 -3.87 -1.68
N GLN A 147 5.08 -3.04 -2.40
CA GLN A 147 3.65 -3.22 -2.59
C GLN A 147 3.27 -2.88 -4.03
N GLU A 148 2.55 -3.78 -4.68
CA GLU A 148 1.82 -3.49 -5.90
C GLU A 148 0.37 -3.17 -5.53
N THR A 149 -0.21 -2.12 -6.09
CA THR A 149 -1.59 -1.74 -5.83
C THR A 149 -2.31 -1.44 -7.14
N MET A 150 -3.51 -1.99 -7.29
CA MET A 150 -4.43 -1.63 -8.36
C MET A 150 -5.65 -0.96 -7.73
N ARG A 151 -6.04 0.20 -8.26
CA ARG A 151 -7.17 0.98 -7.79
C ARG A 151 -8.18 1.14 -8.93
N LEU A 152 -9.42 0.81 -8.64
CA LEU A 152 -10.50 0.73 -9.63
C LEU A 152 -11.65 1.63 -9.17
N PRO A 153 -12.20 2.50 -10.04
CA PRO A 153 -13.30 3.36 -9.65
C PRO A 153 -14.56 2.52 -9.36
N LEU A 154 -15.44 3.06 -8.54
CA LEU A 154 -16.80 2.58 -8.29
C LEU A 154 -17.78 3.70 -8.65
N ALA A 155 -18.93 3.35 -9.21
CA ALA A 155 -19.99 4.30 -9.56
C ALA A 155 -21.37 3.74 -9.22
N ASN A 156 -21.96 4.21 -8.13
CA ASN A 156 -23.25 3.71 -7.64
C ASN A 156 -24.42 4.01 -8.60
N ASP A 157 -24.34 5.10 -9.36
CA ASP A 157 -25.28 5.47 -10.44
C ASP A 157 -24.82 4.99 -11.83
N GLY A 158 -23.63 4.37 -11.91
CA GLY A 158 -22.98 3.95 -13.14
C GLY A 158 -22.42 5.08 -14.02
N GLN A 159 -22.49 6.35 -13.58
CA GLN A 159 -22.10 7.54 -14.36
C GLN A 159 -21.09 8.43 -13.63
N THR A 160 -21.12 8.46 -12.30
CA THR A 160 -20.29 9.32 -11.45
C THR A 160 -19.48 8.47 -10.50
N VAL A 161 -18.18 8.76 -10.36
CA VAL A 161 -17.34 8.05 -9.38
C VAL A 161 -17.85 8.35 -7.98
N SER A 162 -18.21 7.30 -7.24
CA SER A 162 -18.70 7.35 -5.86
C SER A 162 -17.72 6.75 -4.86
N GLY A 163 -16.60 6.20 -5.33
CA GLY A 163 -15.60 5.56 -4.50
C GLY A 163 -14.58 4.78 -5.32
N VAL A 164 -13.74 4.03 -4.64
CA VAL A 164 -12.67 3.24 -5.24
C VAL A 164 -12.53 1.92 -4.49
N ILE A 165 -12.47 0.82 -5.23
CA ILE A 165 -12.04 -0.48 -4.71
C ILE A 165 -10.56 -0.67 -5.08
N SER A 166 -9.76 -1.13 -4.14
CA SER A 166 -8.33 -1.38 -4.34
C SER A 166 -8.01 -2.82 -4.01
N PHE A 167 -7.11 -3.44 -4.79
CA PHE A 167 -6.43 -4.67 -4.42
C PHE A 167 -4.95 -4.35 -4.27
N ALA A 168 -4.36 -4.77 -3.15
CA ALA A 168 -2.97 -4.46 -2.83
C ALA A 168 -2.20 -5.71 -2.47
N ASP A 169 -1.22 -6.08 -3.31
CA ASP A 169 -0.39 -7.24 -3.09
C ASP A 169 0.91 -6.88 -2.37
N TRP A 170 1.13 -7.58 -1.25
CA TRP A 170 2.31 -7.45 -0.40
C TRP A 170 3.27 -8.64 -0.58
N ARG A 171 2.90 -9.62 -1.41
CA ARG A 171 3.64 -10.89 -1.58
C ARG A 171 4.66 -10.81 -2.71
N SER A 172 4.47 -9.91 -3.68
CA SER A 172 5.44 -9.63 -4.73
C SER A 172 6.80 -9.21 -4.13
N LYS A 173 7.88 -9.92 -4.47
CA LYS A 173 9.25 -9.58 -4.06
C LYS A 173 9.89 -8.63 -5.09
N VAL A 174 10.76 -7.71 -4.69
CA VAL A 174 11.59 -6.98 -5.67
C VAL A 174 12.61 -7.96 -6.25
N ASP A 175 12.67 -8.08 -7.58
CA ASP A 175 13.70 -8.89 -8.22
C ASP A 175 15.08 -8.27 -7.89
N GLY A 176 15.98 -9.07 -7.30
CA GLY A 176 17.37 -8.66 -7.03
C GLY A 176 17.72 -8.20 -5.60
N ALA A 177 16.77 -8.09 -4.66
CA ALA A 177 17.11 -7.79 -3.24
C ALA A 177 17.19 -9.04 -2.36
N GLY A 178 16.61 -10.17 -2.80
CA GLY A 178 16.59 -11.42 -2.05
C GLY A 178 17.93 -12.16 -2.00
N GLU A 179 18.81 -11.97 -2.98
CA GLU A 179 20.09 -12.69 -3.04
C GLU A 179 21.20 -12.04 -2.20
N MET A 180 21.15 -10.73 -1.96
CA MET A 180 22.16 -10.06 -1.12
C MET A 180 21.92 -10.25 0.37
N ILE A 181 20.68 -10.46 0.83
CA ILE A 181 20.38 -10.64 2.26
C ILE A 181 20.81 -12.02 2.76
N ASN A 182 20.68 -13.07 1.94
CA ASN A 182 21.15 -14.41 2.32
C ASN A 182 22.68 -14.53 2.35
N ALA A 183 23.40 -13.75 1.52
CA ALA A 183 24.86 -13.76 1.51
C ALA A 183 25.49 -13.19 2.81
N PHE A 184 24.79 -12.26 3.49
CA PHE A 184 25.27 -11.70 4.76
C PHE A 184 24.81 -12.49 6.00
N SER A 185 23.77 -13.34 5.90
CA SER A 185 23.38 -14.21 7.01
C SER A 185 24.25 -15.47 7.13
N ASP A 186 24.86 -15.95 6.04
CA ASP A 186 25.72 -17.13 6.05
C ASP A 186 27.17 -16.86 6.51
N THR A 187 27.61 -15.59 6.52
CA THR A 187 29.01 -15.27 6.88
C THR A 187 29.22 -15.06 8.39
N THR A 188 28.15 -15.00 9.21
CA THR A 188 28.26 -14.86 10.67
C THR A 188 28.08 -16.17 11.45
N ALA A 189 27.87 -17.30 10.77
CA ALA A 189 27.65 -18.58 11.44
C ALA A 189 28.93 -19.41 11.69
N ASP A 190 30.12 -18.99 11.22
CA ASP A 190 31.33 -19.82 11.29
C ASP A 190 32.57 -19.12 11.89
N LEU A 191 32.39 -18.26 12.88
CA LEU A 191 33.48 -17.78 13.75
C LEU A 191 33.07 -17.88 15.21
N GLY A 192 32.97 -19.12 15.70
CA GLY A 192 32.55 -19.38 17.06
C GLY A 192 32.76 -20.82 17.55
N ALA A 193 33.79 -21.52 17.08
CA ALA A 193 34.29 -22.73 17.73
C ALA A 193 35.74 -22.99 17.30
N TYR A 194 36.69 -22.61 18.15
CA TYR A 194 37.86 -23.37 18.63
C TYR A 194 38.85 -22.44 19.34
#